data_AF-A0A5P3VMZ4-F1
#
_entry.id   AF-A0A5P3VMZ4-F1
#
_cell.length_a   1.000
_cell.length_b   1.000
_cell.length_c   1.000
_cell.angle_alpha   90.00
_cell.angle_beta   90.00
_cell.angle_gamma   90.00
#
_symmetry.space_group_name_H-M   'P 1'
#
loop_
_entity.id
_entity.type
_entity.pdbx_description
1 polymer ?
#
loop_
_entity_poly.entity_id
_entity_poly.type
_entity_poly.pdbx_seq_one_letter_code
_entity_poly.pdbx_strand_id
1 'polypeptide(L)'
;MQPKPFFMQNQFKEAAMLERSRQTVLNSADWLTVAQIAERTGSNQASLHELFGQWVRERRIFTICRDDVDYFPGYGLDAGAGWQPFKGLRTVLEVFGDARDGWGLAYWFLSANSFLEWE
;
A
#
# COMPACT_ATOMS: atom_id res chain seq x y z
N MET A 1 26.34 18.61 -22.06
CA MET A 1 26.57 17.24 -22.55
C MET A 1 25.21 16.58 -22.68
N GLN A 2 24.74 16.27 -23.89
CA GLN A 2 23.41 15.64 -24.06
C GLN A 2 23.50 14.14 -23.73
N PRO A 3 22.50 13.56 -23.06
CA PRO A 3 22.51 12.13 -22.74
C PRO A 3 22.45 11.29 -24.02
N LYS A 4 23.23 10.20 -24.05
CA LYS A 4 23.27 9.27 -25.19
C LYS A 4 21.90 8.58 -25.37
N PRO A 5 21.43 8.35 -26.61
CA PRO A 5 20.08 7.85 -26.90
C PRO A 5 19.72 6.50 -26.25
N PHE A 6 20.70 5.63 -25.97
CA PHE A 6 20.49 4.37 -25.23
C PHE A 6 20.05 4.59 -23.77
N PHE A 7 20.57 5.64 -23.11
CA PHE A 7 20.19 5.98 -21.73
C PHE A 7 18.74 6.44 -21.63
N MET A 8 18.28 7.26 -22.58
CA MET A 8 16.88 7.71 -22.62
C MET A 8 15.91 6.55 -22.86
N GLN A 9 16.25 5.61 -23.74
CA GLN A 9 15.41 4.44 -24.01
C GLN A 9 15.26 3.52 -22.80
N ASN A 10 16.31 3.31 -22.01
CA ASN A 10 16.21 2.54 -20.78
C ASN A 10 15.34 3.24 -19.74
N GLN A 11 15.46 4.57 -19.58
CA GLN A 11 14.61 5.32 -18.65
C GLN A 11 13.12 5.22 -18.99
N PHE A 12 12.75 5.30 -20.28
CA PHE A 12 11.35 5.12 -20.69
C PHE A 12 10.84 3.70 -20.43
N LYS A 13 11.68 2.68 -20.67
CA LYS A 13 11.33 1.29 -20.39
C LYS A 13 11.16 1.04 -18.88
N GLU A 14 12.08 1.55 -18.06
CA GLU A 14 12.04 1.46 -16.60
C GLU A 14 10.81 2.15 -16.03
N ALA A 15 10.49 3.37 -16.50
CA ALA A 15 9.29 4.10 -16.11
C ALA A 15 8.01 3.34 -16.48
N ALA A 16 7.94 2.80 -17.70
CA ALA A 16 6.79 2.00 -18.12
C ALA A 16 6.64 0.69 -17.33
N MET A 17 7.75 0.05 -16.94
CA MET A 17 7.75 -1.14 -16.10
C MET A 17 7.27 -0.83 -14.67
N LEU A 18 7.75 0.27 -14.08
CA LEU A 18 7.32 0.72 -12.76
C LEU A 18 5.82 1.03 -12.74
N GLU A 19 5.32 1.75 -13.75
CA GLU A 19 3.91 2.11 -13.82
C GLU A 19 3.01 0.87 -13.97
N ARG A 20 3.38 -0.07 -14.85
CA ARG A 20 2.68 -1.35 -14.94
C ARG A 20 2.67 -2.10 -13.61
N SER A 21 3.80 -2.11 -12.91
CA SER A 21 3.91 -2.80 -11.61
C SER A 21 3.02 -2.15 -10.55
N ARG A 22 2.97 -0.81 -10.49
CA ARG A 22 2.07 -0.07 -9.59
C ARG A 22 0.61 -0.34 -9.91
N GLN A 23 0.26 -0.32 -11.19
CA GLN A 23 -1.10 -0.60 -11.63
C GLN A 23 -1.52 -2.04 -11.31
N THR A 24 -0.61 -3.02 -11.45
CA THR A 24 -0.87 -4.40 -11.02
C THR A 24 -1.15 -4.47 -9.52
N VAL A 25 -0.29 -3.88 -8.68
CA VAL A 25 -0.49 -3.84 -7.22
C VAL A 25 -1.86 -3.28 -6.83
N LEU A 26 -2.26 -2.18 -7.47
CA LEU A 26 -3.55 -1.54 -7.21
C LEU A 26 -4.74 -2.40 -7.65
N ASN A 27 -4.57 -3.22 -8.68
CA ASN A 27 -5.60 -4.12 -9.17
C ASN A 27 -5.64 -5.46 -8.40
N SER A 28 -4.58 -5.81 -7.68
CA SER A 28 -4.43 -7.10 -7.01
C SER A 28 -5.04 -7.16 -5.60
N ALA A 29 -5.53 -6.04 -5.07
CA ALA A 29 -6.13 -5.98 -3.74
C ALA A 29 -7.14 -4.84 -3.62
N ASP A 30 -7.99 -4.89 -2.60
CA ASP A 30 -8.80 -3.75 -2.18
C ASP A 30 -7.91 -2.71 -1.51
N TRP A 31 -7.77 -1.55 -2.16
CA TRP A 31 -7.08 -0.38 -1.62
C TRP A 31 -8.11 0.69 -1.27
N LEU A 32 -8.08 1.15 -0.02
CA LEU A 32 -9.17 1.96 0.55
C LEU A 32 -8.65 3.32 1.01
N THR A 33 -9.42 4.37 0.75
CA THR A 33 -9.17 5.70 1.34
C THR A 33 -9.90 5.84 2.68
N VAL A 34 -9.48 6.81 3.51
CA VAL A 34 -10.22 7.15 4.74
C VAL A 34 -11.68 7.49 4.43
N ALA A 35 -11.95 8.17 3.32
CA ALA A 35 -13.31 8.54 2.91
C ALA A 35 -14.17 7.29 2.65
N GLN A 36 -13.64 6.29 1.94
CA GLN A 36 -14.35 5.03 1.69
C GLN A 36 -14.60 4.24 2.98
N ILE A 37 -13.66 4.24 3.92
CA ILE A 37 -13.83 3.57 5.22
C ILE A 37 -14.87 4.31 6.08
N ALA A 38 -14.84 5.64 6.08
CA ALA A 38 -15.81 6.48 6.78
C ALA A 38 -17.24 6.23 6.27
N GLU A 39 -17.42 6.20 4.95
CA GLU A 39 -18.70 5.89 4.30
C GLU A 39 -19.21 4.50 4.71
N ARG A 40 -18.35 3.47 4.67
CA ARG A 40 -18.71 2.09 5.03
C ARG A 40 -19.04 1.89 6.50
N THR A 41 -18.51 2.73 7.38
CA THR A 41 -18.70 2.62 8.84
C THR A 41 -19.70 3.61 9.41
N GLY A 42 -20.15 4.59 8.62
CA GLY A 42 -20.93 5.73 9.11
C GLY A 42 -20.16 6.64 10.07
N SER A 43 -18.83 6.59 10.04
CA SER A 43 -17.95 7.35 10.94
C SER A 43 -17.64 8.75 10.39
N ASN A 44 -17.24 9.66 11.28
CA ASN A 44 -16.71 10.96 10.85
C ASN A 44 -15.34 10.80 10.16
N GLN A 45 -15.21 11.32 8.94
CA GLN A 45 -13.99 11.24 8.15
C GLN A 45 -12.80 11.93 8.81
N ALA A 46 -13.00 13.10 9.44
CA ALA A 46 -11.90 13.84 10.06
C ALA A 46 -11.28 13.08 11.24
N SER A 47 -12.11 12.48 12.10
CA SER A 47 -11.63 11.66 13.20
C SER A 47 -10.95 10.38 12.74
N LEU A 48 -11.46 9.74 11.66
CA LEU A 48 -10.80 8.57 11.08
C LEU A 48 -9.45 8.94 10.46
N HIS A 49 -9.33 10.11 9.82
CA HIS A 49 -8.07 10.57 9.26
C HIS A 49 -6.99 10.72 10.35
N GLU A 50 -7.32 11.33 11.49
CA GLU A 50 -6.42 11.44 12.64
C GLU A 50 -6.04 10.06 13.20
N LEU A 51 -7.02 9.17 13.37
CA LEU A 51 -6.82 7.81 13.87
C LEU A 51 -5.90 6.98 12.95
N PHE A 52 -6.17 7.00 11.64
CA PHE A 52 -5.36 6.28 10.66
C PHE A 52 -3.95 6.88 10.57
N GLY A 53 -3.82 8.20 10.61
CA GLY A 53 -2.52 8.87 10.69
C GLY A 53 -1.74 8.51 11.95
N GLN A 54 -2.41 8.27 13.09
CA GLN A 54 -1.77 7.71 14.27
C GLN A 54 -1.31 6.27 14.05
N TRP A 55 -2.15 5.41 13.47
CA TRP A 55 -1.79 4.01 13.20
C TRP A 55 -0.62 3.86 12.22
N VAL A 56 -0.50 4.73 11.23
CA VAL A 56 0.67 4.78 10.33
C VAL A 56 1.93 5.14 11.12
N ARG A 57 1.87 6.18 11.97
CA ARG A 57 3.02 6.58 12.82
C ARG A 57 3.43 5.48 13.81
N GLU A 58 2.45 4.71 14.30
CA GLU A 58 2.67 3.56 15.19
C GLU A 58 3.07 2.27 14.45
N ARG A 59 3.27 2.32 13.11
CA ARG A 59 3.56 1.15 12.25
C ARG A 59 2.56 0.00 12.41
N ARG A 60 1.29 0.34 12.68
CA ARG A 60 0.20 -0.64 12.76
C ARG A 60 -0.39 -0.97 11.39
N ILE A 61 -0.32 0.00 10.49
CA ILE A 61 -0.71 -0.08 9.07
C ILE A 61 0.29 0.74 8.25
N PHE A 62 0.21 0.64 6.94
CA PHE A 62 0.96 1.48 6.01
C PHE A 62 0.02 2.02 4.92
N THR A 63 0.49 3.02 4.18
CA THR A 63 -0.20 3.59 3.01
C THR A 63 0.63 3.44 1.76
N ILE A 64 -0.03 3.42 0.62
CA ILE A 64 0.57 3.79 -0.67
C ILE A 64 0.01 5.14 -1.09
N CYS A 65 0.89 6.06 -1.50
CA CYS A 65 0.47 7.34 -2.04
C CYS A 65 0.45 7.25 -3.58
N ARG A 66 -0.69 7.62 -4.17
CA ARG A 66 -0.89 7.79 -5.61
C ARG A 66 -1.68 9.07 -5.84
N ASP A 67 -1.18 9.95 -6.71
CA ASP A 67 -1.85 11.19 -7.09
C ASP A 67 -2.27 12.04 -5.87
N ASP A 68 -1.37 12.13 -4.88
CA ASP A 68 -1.56 12.81 -3.58
C ASP A 68 -2.69 12.24 -2.69
N VAL A 69 -3.14 11.03 -2.98
CA VAL A 69 -4.12 10.29 -2.19
C VAL A 69 -3.47 9.09 -1.53
N ASP A 70 -3.64 8.98 -0.21
CA ASP A 70 -3.22 7.82 0.57
C ASP A 70 -4.26 6.71 0.50
N TYR A 71 -3.79 5.53 0.12
CA TYR A 71 -4.57 4.31 0.10
C TYR A 71 -4.03 3.31 1.13
N PHE A 72 -4.93 2.74 1.89
CA PHE A 72 -4.67 1.71 2.90
C PHE A 72 -4.97 0.32 2.34
N PRO A 73 -4.18 -0.69 2.67
CA PRO A 73 -4.44 -2.07 2.25
C PRO A 73 -5.66 -2.62 2.99
N GLY A 74 -6.72 -2.96 2.26
CA GLY A 74 -7.92 -3.58 2.81
C GLY A 74 -7.64 -4.91 3.51
N TYR A 75 -6.69 -5.69 3.00
CA TYR A 75 -6.21 -6.94 3.64
C TYR A 75 -5.46 -6.72 4.96
N GLY A 76 -5.07 -5.48 5.27
CA GLY A 76 -4.45 -5.12 6.55
C GLY A 76 -5.46 -4.75 7.63
N LEU A 77 -6.74 -4.67 7.28
CA LEU A 77 -7.82 -4.17 8.12
C LEU A 77 -8.93 -5.21 8.26
N ASP A 78 -9.48 -5.33 9.46
CA ASP A 78 -10.58 -6.23 9.74
C ASP A 78 -11.93 -5.56 9.46
N ALA A 79 -12.52 -5.86 8.31
CA ALA A 79 -13.84 -5.35 7.92
C ALA A 79 -14.97 -5.76 8.89
N GLY A 80 -14.83 -6.90 9.59
CA GLY A 80 -15.79 -7.37 10.60
C GLY A 80 -15.62 -6.72 11.97
N ALA A 81 -14.47 -6.11 12.24
CA ALA A 81 -14.15 -5.44 13.49
C ALA A 81 -13.98 -3.92 13.34
N GLY A 82 -14.75 -3.29 12.43
CA GLY A 82 -14.76 -1.84 12.27
C GLY A 82 -13.49 -1.29 11.60
N TRP A 83 -12.89 -2.05 10.69
CA TRP A 83 -11.68 -1.69 9.95
C TRP A 83 -10.47 -1.44 10.86
N GLN A 84 -10.33 -2.22 11.92
CA GLN A 84 -9.17 -2.18 12.81
C GLN A 84 -7.97 -2.93 12.20
N PRO A 85 -6.73 -2.48 12.44
CA PRO A 85 -5.53 -3.18 11.96
C PRO A 85 -5.38 -4.57 12.56
N PHE A 86 -5.02 -5.56 11.74
CA PHE A 86 -4.67 -6.89 12.25
C PHE A 86 -3.42 -6.84 13.14
N LYS A 87 -3.44 -7.54 14.28
CA LYS A 87 -2.32 -7.53 15.24
C LYS A 87 -1.00 -8.02 14.61
N GLY A 88 -1.06 -9.01 13.73
CA GLY A 88 0.12 -9.56 13.07
C GLY A 88 0.78 -8.60 12.08
N LEU A 89 0.04 -7.65 11.52
CA LEU A 89 0.55 -6.69 10.54
C LEU A 89 1.67 -5.83 11.14
N ARG A 90 1.46 -5.34 12.37
CA ARG A 90 2.46 -4.53 13.07
C ARG A 90 3.81 -5.24 13.18
N THR A 91 3.82 -6.53 13.55
CA THR A 91 5.05 -7.32 13.66
C THR A 91 5.81 -7.37 12.33
N VAL A 92 5.09 -7.55 11.22
CA VAL A 92 5.70 -7.56 9.88
C VAL A 92 6.28 -6.18 9.55
N LEU A 93 5.54 -5.10 9.81
CA LEU A 93 5.99 -3.74 9.57
C LEU A 93 7.21 -3.36 10.43
N GLU A 94 7.27 -3.83 11.67
CA GLU A 94 8.43 -3.65 12.55
C GLU A 94 9.68 -4.36 12.03
N VAL A 95 9.54 -5.56 11.43
CA VAL A 95 10.65 -6.29 10.80
C VAL A 95 11.24 -5.53 9.61
N PHE A 96 10.39 -4.93 8.78
CA PHE A 96 10.86 -4.11 7.66
C PHE A 96 11.45 -2.77 8.12
N GLY A 97 10.92 -2.20 9.20
CA GLY A 97 11.33 -0.88 9.67
C GLY A 97 11.26 0.17 8.56
N ASP A 98 12.34 0.91 8.37
CA ASP A 98 12.45 1.93 7.33
C ASP A 98 13.10 1.43 6.04
N ALA A 99 13.35 0.11 5.93
CA ALA A 99 14.02 -0.47 4.76
C ALA A 99 13.12 -0.51 3.50
N ARG A 100 11.81 -0.35 3.67
CA ARG A 100 10.81 -0.36 2.59
C ARG A 100 9.81 0.76 2.81
N ASP A 101 9.51 1.48 1.73
CA ASP A 101 8.37 2.39 1.70
C ASP A 101 7.06 1.63 1.48
N GLY A 102 5.94 2.34 1.48
CA GLY A 102 4.62 1.73 1.28
C GLY A 102 4.49 0.91 -0.01
N TRP A 103 5.10 1.38 -1.10
CA TRP A 103 5.14 0.65 -2.36
C TRP A 103 5.97 -0.64 -2.25
N GLY A 104 7.14 -0.58 -1.62
CA GLY A 104 7.97 -1.75 -1.34
C GLY A 104 7.26 -2.80 -0.49
N LEU A 105 6.51 -2.37 0.53
CA LEU A 105 5.67 -3.24 1.35
C LEU A 105 4.53 -3.86 0.53
N ALA A 106 3.83 -3.06 -0.29
CA ALA A 106 2.77 -3.55 -1.15
C ALA A 106 3.27 -4.62 -2.13
N TYR A 107 4.44 -4.41 -2.75
CA TYR A 107 5.06 -5.40 -3.62
C TYR A 107 5.42 -6.69 -2.87
N TRP A 108 5.90 -6.59 -1.63
CA TRP A 108 6.24 -7.77 -0.84
C TRP A 108 5.00 -8.56 -0.40
N PHE A 109 3.94 -7.88 0.07
CA PHE A 109 2.70 -8.53 0.48
C PHE A 109 1.95 -9.18 -0.68
N LEU A 110 1.95 -8.53 -1.86
CA LEU A 110 1.20 -8.98 -3.03
C LEU A 110 2.06 -9.74 -4.04
N SER A 111 3.35 -9.93 -3.78
CA SER A 111 4.16 -10.83 -4.61
C SER A 111 3.56 -12.22 -4.55
N ALA A 112 3.26 -12.80 -5.72
CA ALA A 112 2.82 -14.17 -5.83
C ALA A 112 3.85 -15.06 -5.13
N ASN A 113 3.43 -15.72 -4.05
CA ASN A 113 4.25 -16.69 -3.36
C ASN A 113 3.79 -18.07 -3.82
N SER A 114 4.57 -18.70 -4.70
CA SER A 114 4.26 -20.04 -5.24
C SER A 114 4.18 -21.13 -4.17
N PHE A 115 4.60 -20.86 -2.93
CA PHE A 115 4.39 -21.74 -1.79
C PHE A 115 3.01 -21.61 -1.12
N LEU A 116 2.23 -20.59 -1.46
CA LEU A 116 0.87 -20.36 -0.95
C LEU A 116 -0.22 -20.76 -1.94
N GLU A 117 0.16 -21.18 -3.15
CA GLU A 117 -0.76 -21.84 -4.09
C GLU A 117 -0.99 -23.26 -3.59
N TRP A 118 -2.17 -23.49 -3.00
CA TRP A 118 -2.71 -24.83 -2.80
C TRP A 118 -3.47 -25.23 -4.07
N GLU A 119 -3.13 -26.38 -4.66
CA GLU A 119 -3.86 -27.00 -5.79
C GLU A 119 -5.21 -27.59 -5.35
#